data_AF-A0A1A0NRK0-F1
#
_entry.id   AF-A0A1A0NRK0-F1
#
_cell.length_a   1.000
_cell.length_b   1.000
_cell.length_c   1.000
_cell.angle_alpha   90.00
_cell.angle_beta   90.00
_cell.angle_gamma   90.00
#
_symmetry.space_group_name_H-M   'P 1'
#
loop_
_entity.id
_entity.type
_entity.pdbx_description
1 polymer ?
#
loop_
_entity_poly.entity_id
_entity_poly.type
_entity_poly.pdbx_seq_one_letter_code
_entity_poly.pdbx_strand_id
1 'polypeptide(L)'
;MTTIRITPELLAQVAARHDSVADEIAVARGAGSDILAAVSTHGPIMHQFKAAANEVVQRRDAAFARHEAAHRAAADNLRSIAMRFSDQEEINAAELRLE
;
A
#
# COMPACT_ATOMS: atom_id res chain seq x y z
N MET A 1 5.76 -15.35 26.11
CA MET A 1 5.17 -15.06 24.79
C MET A 1 3.84 -14.37 25.01
N THR A 2 3.65 -13.18 24.45
CA THR A 2 2.38 -12.44 24.56
C THR A 2 1.41 -12.98 23.50
N THR A 3 0.24 -13.46 23.91
CA THR A 3 -0.80 -13.90 22.97
C THR A 3 -1.33 -12.70 22.21
N ILE A 4 -1.24 -12.72 20.88
CA ILE A 4 -1.90 -11.72 20.03
C ILE A 4 -3.35 -12.15 19.86
N ARG A 5 -4.28 -11.33 20.34
CA ARG A 5 -5.71 -11.53 20.08
C ARG A 5 -6.06 -10.83 18.77
N ILE A 6 -6.47 -11.61 17.77
CA ILE A 6 -6.95 -11.08 16.49
C ILE A 6 -8.45 -10.77 16.66
N THR A 7 -8.81 -9.51 16.50
CA THR A 7 -10.22 -9.04 16.49
C THR A 7 -10.51 -8.29 15.19
N PRO A 8 -11.80 -8.13 14.81
CA PRO A 8 -12.18 -7.31 13.66
C PRO A 8 -11.62 -5.89 13.71
N GLU A 9 -11.60 -5.27 14.88
CA GLU A 9 -11.08 -3.91 15.08
C GLU A 9 -9.57 -3.85 14.86
N LEU A 10 -8.83 -4.88 15.29
CA LEU A 10 -7.39 -4.95 15.04
C LEU A 10 -7.12 -5.08 13.53
N LEU A 11 -7.86 -5.94 12.84
CA LEU A 11 -7.73 -6.11 11.39
C LEU A 11 -8.04 -4.81 10.64
N ALA A 12 -9.09 -4.09 11.04
CA ALA A 12 -9.45 -2.79 10.49
C ALA A 12 -8.34 -1.73 10.71
N GLN A 13 -7.74 -1.70 11.91
CA GLN A 13 -6.62 -0.81 12.21
C GLN A 13 -5.39 -1.12 11.34
N VAL A 14 -5.06 -2.40 11.17
CA VAL A 14 -3.93 -2.80 10.31
C VAL A 14 -4.23 -2.47 8.85
N ALA A 15 -5.47 -2.65 8.39
CA ALA A 15 -5.89 -2.24 7.04
C ALA A 15 -5.71 -0.73 6.82
N ALA A 16 -6.13 0.10 7.77
CA ALA A 16 -5.94 1.55 7.70
C ALA A 16 -4.45 1.94 7.64
N ARG A 17 -3.57 1.21 8.35
CA ARG A 17 -2.13 1.42 8.26
C ARG A 17 -1.57 1.05 6.88
N HIS A 18 -2.06 -0.01 6.25
CA HIS A 18 -1.69 -0.33 4.88
C HIS A 18 -2.09 0.77 3.90
N ASP A 19 -3.28 1.35 4.05
CA ASP A 19 -3.71 2.49 3.23
C ASP A 19 -2.83 3.72 3.42
N SER A 20 -2.50 4.07 4.68
CA SER A 20 -1.58 5.18 4.97
C SER A 20 -0.24 4.99 4.26
N VAL A 21 0.31 3.78 4.27
CA VAL A 21 1.56 3.49 3.56
C VAL A 21 1.38 3.59 2.04
N ALA A 22 0.24 3.13 1.49
CA ALA A 22 -0.05 3.31 0.07
C ALA A 22 -0.14 4.79 -0.32
N ASP A 23 -0.75 5.63 0.53
CA ASP A 23 -0.82 7.08 0.32
C ASP A 23 0.58 7.73 0.36
N GLU A 24 1.43 7.35 1.32
CA GLU A 24 2.82 7.81 1.38
C GLU A 24 3.62 7.42 0.12
N ILE A 25 3.43 6.20 -0.38
CA ILE A 25 4.06 5.74 -1.62
C ILE A 25 3.56 6.57 -2.81
N ALA A 26 2.26 6.83 -2.91
CA ALA A 26 1.68 7.63 -3.97
C ALA A 26 2.27 9.07 -3.99
N VAL A 27 2.44 9.68 -2.81
CA VAL A 27 3.15 10.97 -2.69
C VAL A 27 4.60 10.85 -3.15
N ALA A 28 5.33 9.82 -2.72
CA ALA A 28 6.72 9.61 -3.11
C ALA A 28 6.90 9.38 -4.62
N ARG A 29 5.91 8.79 -5.31
CA ARG A 29 5.90 8.65 -6.77
C ARG A 29 5.91 10.00 -7.48
N GLY A 30 5.19 10.99 -6.94
CA GLY A 30 5.14 12.35 -7.46
C GLY A 30 6.51 13.01 -7.65
N ALA A 31 7.49 12.71 -6.80
CA ALA A 31 8.85 13.25 -6.92
C ALA A 31 9.59 12.85 -8.22
N GLY A 32 9.09 11.89 -8.99
CA GLY A 32 9.70 11.46 -10.25
C GLY A 32 9.77 12.58 -11.29
N SER A 33 8.74 13.44 -11.38
CA SER A 33 8.73 14.57 -12.32
C SER A 33 9.82 15.58 -12.00
N ASP A 34 10.01 15.89 -10.72
CA ASP A 34 10.98 16.89 -10.26
C ASP A 34 12.42 16.42 -10.52
N ILE A 35 12.67 15.12 -10.32
CA ILE A 35 13.96 14.50 -10.65
C ILE A 35 14.25 14.63 -12.15
N LEU A 36 13.27 14.29 -13.01
CA LEU A 36 13.45 14.38 -14.46
C LEU A 36 13.60 15.84 -14.93
N ALA A 37 12.88 16.78 -14.32
CA ALA A 37 13.02 18.20 -14.59
C ALA A 37 14.44 18.68 -14.26
N ALA A 38 14.98 18.32 -13.09
CA ALA A 38 16.35 18.67 -12.71
C ALA A 38 17.37 18.07 -13.68
N VAL A 39 17.22 16.80 -14.04
CA VAL A 39 18.09 16.10 -15.01
C VAL A 39 18.04 16.76 -16.40
N SER A 40 16.87 17.29 -16.80
CA SER A 40 16.71 17.93 -18.12
C SER A 40 17.59 19.18 -18.31
N THR A 41 17.99 19.83 -17.22
CA THR A 41 18.84 21.04 -17.24
C THR A 41 20.28 20.77 -17.69
N HIS A 42 20.72 19.51 -17.71
CA HIS A 42 22.07 19.17 -18.16
C HIS A 42 22.24 19.35 -19.68
N GLY A 43 23.40 19.91 -20.05
CA GLY A 43 23.76 20.20 -21.43
C GLY A 43 23.81 18.97 -22.36
N PRO A 44 23.95 19.19 -23.68
CA PRO A 44 23.81 18.13 -24.69
C PRO A 44 24.79 16.96 -24.56
N ILE A 45 26.01 17.20 -24.07
CA ILE A 45 27.04 16.16 -23.88
C ILE A 45 26.53 15.06 -22.92
N MET A 46 25.65 15.40 -21.98
CA MET A 46 25.11 14.48 -20.97
C MET A 46 23.93 13.62 -21.46
N HIS A 47 23.73 13.46 -22.77
CA HIS A 47 22.60 12.69 -23.32
C HIS A 47 22.48 11.26 -22.76
N GLN A 48 23.59 10.54 -22.60
CA GLN A 48 23.59 9.18 -22.02
C GLN A 48 23.19 9.20 -20.54
N PHE A 49 23.67 10.17 -19.77
CA PHE A 49 23.28 10.35 -18.37
C PHE A 49 21.77 10.63 -18.26
N LYS A 50 21.23 11.51 -19.11
CA LYS A 50 19.79 11.81 -19.14
C LYS A 50 18.95 10.58 -19.48
N ALA A 51 19.41 9.76 -20.43
CA ALA A 51 18.76 8.50 -20.78
C ALA A 51 18.76 7.50 -19.62
N ALA A 52 19.90 7.30 -18.96
CA ALA A 52 20.04 6.41 -17.82
C ALA A 52 19.19 6.87 -16.62
N ALA A 53 19.16 8.19 -16.35
CA ALA A 53 18.32 8.75 -15.30
C ALA A 53 16.82 8.54 -15.59
N ASN A 54 16.39 8.72 -16.84
CA ASN A 54 15.02 8.42 -17.25
C ASN A 54 14.65 6.94 -17.00
N GLU A 55 15.52 6.02 -17.42
CA GLU A 55 15.29 4.59 -17.18
C GLU A 55 15.17 4.25 -15.69
N VAL A 56 16.06 4.80 -14.85
CA VAL A 56 16.01 4.59 -13.39
C VAL A 56 14.70 5.13 -12.80
N VAL A 57 14.27 6.34 -13.20
CA VAL A 57 13.01 6.94 -12.71
C VAL A 57 11.81 6.11 -13.15
N GLN A 58 11.79 5.61 -14.39
CA GLN A 58 10.72 4.74 -14.87
C GLN A 58 10.66 3.42 -14.10
N ARG A 59 11.81 2.78 -13.85
CA ARG A 59 11.86 1.56 -13.03
C ARG A 59 11.41 1.82 -11.60
N ARG A 60 11.78 2.96 -11.02
CA ARG A 60 11.33 3.41 -9.69
C ARG A 60 9.81 3.59 -9.65
N ASP A 61 9.22 4.28 -10.63
CA ASP A 61 7.77 4.48 -10.69
C ASP A 61 7.02 3.14 -10.79
N ALA A 62 7.47 2.24 -11.66
CA ALA A 62 6.88 0.91 -11.78
C ALA A 62 6.99 0.10 -10.48
N ALA A 63 8.11 0.21 -9.76
CA ALA A 63 8.30 -0.46 -8.48
C ALA A 63 7.36 0.10 -7.40
N PHE A 64 7.24 1.42 -7.31
CA PHE A 64 6.33 2.06 -6.36
C PHE A 64 4.86 1.77 -6.68
N ALA A 65 4.45 1.79 -7.94
CA ALA A 65 3.10 1.42 -8.34
C ALA A 65 2.73 -0.01 -7.91
N ARG A 66 3.65 -0.98 -8.07
CA ARG A 66 3.45 -2.35 -7.58
C ARG A 66 3.36 -2.41 -6.06
N HIS A 67 4.20 -1.64 -5.36
CA HIS A 67 4.23 -1.64 -3.90
C HIS A 67 2.96 -1.01 -3.31
N GLU A 68 2.52 0.12 -3.87
CA GLU A 68 1.25 0.77 -3.55
C GLU A 68 0.08 -0.22 -3.73
N ALA A 69 0.00 -0.89 -4.89
CA ALA A 69 -1.05 -1.86 -5.17
C ALA A 69 -1.04 -3.04 -4.18
N ALA A 70 0.14 -3.52 -3.78
CA ALA A 70 0.25 -4.58 -2.78
C ALA A 70 -0.28 -4.14 -1.40
N HIS A 71 0.00 -2.90 -0.98
CA HIS A 71 -0.55 -2.35 0.26
C HIS A 71 -2.08 -2.22 0.20
N ARG A 72 -2.63 -1.70 -0.91
CA ARG A 72 -4.09 -1.62 -1.10
C ARG A 72 -4.75 -2.99 -1.05
N ALA A 73 -4.21 -3.96 -1.77
CA ALA A 73 -4.72 -5.33 -1.77
C ALA A 73 -4.68 -5.97 -0.37
N ALA A 74 -3.62 -5.70 0.41
CA ALA A 74 -3.54 -6.16 1.80
C ALA A 74 -4.62 -5.51 2.67
N ALA A 75 -4.84 -4.20 2.54
CA ALA A 75 -5.89 -3.49 3.27
C ALA A 75 -7.29 -4.07 2.97
N ASP A 76 -7.60 -4.28 1.69
CA ASP A 76 -8.87 -4.84 1.25
C ASP A 76 -9.09 -6.26 1.76
N ASN A 77 -8.04 -7.10 1.72
CA ASN A 77 -8.11 -8.45 2.25
C ASN A 77 -8.37 -8.45 3.77
N LEU A 78 -7.68 -7.59 4.52
CA LEU A 78 -7.87 -7.47 5.97
C LEU A 78 -9.29 -7.02 6.33
N ARG A 79 -9.86 -6.07 5.59
CA ARG A 79 -11.26 -5.67 5.75
C ARG A 79 -12.23 -6.80 5.45
N SER A 80 -11.99 -7.54 4.36
CA SER A 80 -12.79 -8.70 3.98
C SER A 80 -12.80 -9.77 5.08
N ILE A 81 -11.63 -10.05 5.68
CA ILE A 81 -11.53 -10.99 6.80
C ILE A 81 -12.25 -10.45 8.04
N ALA A 82 -12.10 -9.16 8.36
CA ALA A 82 -12.77 -8.53 9.50
C ALA A 82 -14.30 -8.62 9.41
N MET A 83 -14.87 -8.37 8.23
CA MET A 83 -16.30 -8.53 7.97
C MET A 83 -16.74 -9.97 8.22
N ARG A 84 -16.06 -10.95 7.59
CA ARG A 84 -16.39 -12.38 7.77
C ARG A 84 -16.31 -12.84 9.22
N PHE A 85 -15.34 -12.33 9.98
CA PHE A 85 -15.19 -12.64 11.39
C PHE A 85 -16.37 -12.11 12.19
N SER A 86 -16.78 -10.86 11.93
CA SER A 86 -17.92 -10.23 12.61
C SER A 86 -19.23 -10.95 12.29
N ASP A 87 -19.45 -11.31 11.02
CA ASP A 87 -20.63 -12.08 10.59
C ASP A 87 -20.71 -13.43 11.31
N GLN A 88 -19.57 -14.13 11.43
CA GLN A 88 -19.52 -15.42 12.13
C GLN A 88 -19.75 -15.28 13.63
N GLU A 89 -19.22 -14.24 14.27
CA GLU A 89 -19.50 -13.98 15.69
C GLU A 89 -20.98 -13.68 15.94
N GLU A 90 -21.65 -12.95 15.04
CA GLU A 90 -23.07 -12.68 15.14
C GLU A 90 -23.92 -13.95 15.01
N ILE A 91 -23.60 -14.81 14.03
CA ILE A 91 -24.26 -16.11 13.83
C ILE A 91 -24.10 -16.98 15.09
N ASN A 92 -22.87 -17.14 15.58
CA ASN A 92 -22.61 -17.94 16.77
C ASN A 92 -23.35 -17.39 18.00
N ALA A 93 -23.37 -16.07 18.17
CA ALA A 93 -24.07 -15.42 19.28
C ALA A 93 -25.59 -15.56 19.18
N ALA A 94 -26.14 -15.70 17.97
CA ALA A 94 -27.57 -15.97 17.75
C ALA A 94 -27.92 -17.42 18.07
N GLU A 95 -27.08 -18.38 17.67
CA GLU A 95 -27.26 -19.81 17.98
C GLU A 95 -27.22 -20.06 19.50
N LEU A 96 -26.25 -19.49 20.21
CA LEU A 96 -26.13 -19.60 21.67
C LEU A 96 -27.29 -18.96 22.45
N ARG A 97 -28.07 -18.07 21.84
CA ARG A 97 -29.27 -17.48 22.48
C ARG A 97 -30.51 -18.34 22.34
N LEU A 98 -30.48 -19.35 21.46
CA LEU A 98 -31.58 -20.27 21.20
C LEU A 98 -31.49 -21.58 21.99
N GLU A 99 -30.34 -21.85 22.62
CA GLU A 99 -30.10 -22.94 23.59
C GLU A 99 -30.46 -22.51 25.02
#